data_AF-A0A0H5PZK1-F1
#
_entry.id   AF-A0A0H5PZK1-F1
#
_cell.length_a   1.000
_cell.length_b   1.000
_cell.length_c   1.000
_cell.angle_alpha   90.00
_cell.angle_beta   90.00
_cell.angle_gamma   90.00
#
_symmetry.space_group_name_H-M   'P 1'
#
loop_
_entity.id
_entity.type
_entity.pdbx_description
1 polymer ?
#
loop_
_entity_poly.entity_id
_entity_poly.type
_entity_poly.pdbx_seq_one_letter_code
_entity_poly.pdbx_strand_id
1 'polypeptide(L)'
;MNIEKIEDMIDTNEDIVYSKKMSKELVGLFYEFDESRAVKIADCASALVFQIDLESGKRKLASANFCRDRFCPECSKRKSRVMYHNLKKVLEKEYEENNQSFIHLVLALRNCKKENLKESLNYLLQGFHRLFRRKKFKTSINGWYRNLEVTYNEKEDTLHPHLHIILAVDKDYFKRKSGKYLTQDYIKKEFKTACKIDYLPTAYIKKVYSKDKKDNLHGLIAEASKYVTKVSDVLKLENENLKLDLLKSLAVGLKGRRMSSFGGSLKDVFKYLKLEDEDNADLLSIEDEEIQLGNNVVYGLFKYSWIEQKYKFVKILENFVPVWKYLEKEKRDKREYEILKKEKS
;
A
#
# COMPACT_ATOMS: atom_id res chain seq x y z
N MET A 1 23.45 6.29 -28.11
CA MET A 1 22.06 6.83 -28.06
C MET A 1 22.15 8.33 -27.79
N ASN A 2 21.42 9.19 -28.51
CA ASN A 2 21.46 10.66 -28.28
C ASN A 2 20.69 11.04 -27.00
N ILE A 3 21.02 12.17 -26.36
CA ILE A 3 20.38 12.67 -25.13
C ILE A 3 18.86 12.84 -25.31
N GLU A 4 18.42 13.31 -26.47
CA GLU A 4 16.99 13.45 -26.82
C GLU A 4 16.24 12.12 -26.72
N LYS A 5 16.85 11.00 -27.14
CA LYS A 5 16.23 9.67 -26.97
C LYS A 5 16.09 9.27 -25.50
N ILE A 6 17.05 9.66 -24.64
CA ILE A 6 16.98 9.37 -23.19
C ILE A 6 15.87 10.19 -22.51
N GLU A 7 15.65 11.42 -22.97
CA GLU A 7 14.55 12.28 -22.50
C GLU A 7 13.18 11.71 -22.86
N ASP A 8 12.96 11.33 -24.12
CA ASP A 8 11.70 10.74 -24.59
C ASP A 8 11.37 9.40 -23.91
N MET A 9 12.40 8.65 -23.50
CA MET A 9 12.20 7.38 -22.80
C MET A 9 11.54 7.55 -21.43
N ILE A 10 11.52 8.72 -20.79
CA ILE A 10 10.95 8.90 -19.43
C ILE A 10 9.52 9.39 -19.43
N ASP A 11 9.14 10.15 -20.44
CA ASP A 11 7.75 10.56 -20.61
C ASP A 11 6.81 9.34 -20.82
N THR A 12 7.36 8.16 -21.12
CA THR A 12 6.62 6.87 -21.17
C THR A 12 6.48 6.14 -19.83
N ASN A 13 7.05 6.63 -18.71
CA ASN A 13 6.76 6.06 -17.37
C ASN A 13 5.44 6.63 -16.82
N GLU A 14 4.34 6.32 -17.54
CA GLU A 14 3.01 6.86 -17.29
C GLU A 14 2.61 6.74 -15.81
N ASP A 15 3.03 5.65 -15.17
CA ASP A 15 2.67 5.29 -13.80
C ASP A 15 3.18 6.25 -12.72
N ILE A 16 4.48 6.61 -12.74
CA ILE A 16 5.07 7.50 -11.72
C ILE A 16 4.68 8.95 -12.01
N VAL A 17 4.65 9.34 -13.29
CA VAL A 17 4.19 10.68 -13.71
C VAL A 17 2.74 10.90 -13.28
N TYR A 18 1.86 9.92 -13.49
CA TYR A 18 0.47 9.95 -13.04
C TYR A 18 0.39 10.11 -11.52
N SER A 19 1.16 9.33 -10.77
CA SER A 19 1.21 9.43 -9.30
C SER A 19 1.70 10.80 -8.82
N LYS A 20 2.66 11.42 -9.52
CA LYS A 20 3.12 12.79 -9.24
C LYS A 20 2.05 13.84 -9.57
N LYS A 21 1.35 13.71 -10.68
CA LYS A 21 0.23 14.60 -11.04
C LYS A 21 -0.86 14.56 -9.97
N MET A 22 -1.27 13.36 -9.55
CA MET A 22 -2.22 13.19 -8.43
C MET A 22 -1.70 13.80 -7.12
N SER A 23 -0.39 13.74 -6.87
CA SER A 23 0.17 14.29 -5.64
C SER A 23 0.04 15.81 -5.55
N LYS A 24 -0.14 16.54 -6.67
CA LYS A 24 -0.28 18.00 -6.67
C LYS A 24 -1.46 18.46 -5.83
N GLU A 25 -2.64 17.92 -6.12
CA GLU A 25 -3.88 18.28 -5.43
C GLU A 25 -3.82 17.84 -3.96
N LEU A 26 -3.34 16.62 -3.72
CA LEU A 26 -3.17 16.08 -2.36
C LEU A 26 -2.24 16.95 -1.51
N VAL A 27 -1.16 17.45 -2.09
CA VAL A 27 -0.22 18.35 -1.44
C VAL A 27 -0.91 19.66 -1.05
N GLY A 28 -1.73 20.24 -1.94
CA GLY A 28 -2.56 21.41 -1.63
C GLY A 28 -3.46 21.17 -0.42
N LEU A 29 -4.18 20.05 -0.40
CA LEU A 29 -5.05 19.68 0.73
C LEU A 29 -4.27 19.50 2.04
N PHE A 30 -3.08 18.91 2.01
CA PHE A 30 -2.27 18.74 3.22
C PHE A 30 -1.67 20.06 3.72
N TYR A 31 -1.38 21.05 2.86
CA TYR A 31 -0.88 22.35 3.33
C TYR A 31 -1.88 23.04 4.27
N GLU A 32 -3.18 22.79 4.11
CA GLU A 32 -4.23 23.33 4.97
C GLU A 32 -4.21 22.81 6.41
N PHE A 33 -3.48 21.73 6.74
CA PHE A 33 -3.50 21.16 8.10
C PHE A 33 -2.28 20.33 8.56
N ASP A 34 -1.39 19.93 7.67
CA ASP A 34 -0.16 19.18 7.96
C ASP A 34 0.93 19.52 6.91
N GLU A 35 1.46 20.74 7.01
CA GLU A 35 2.50 21.28 6.11
C GLU A 35 3.72 20.35 6.01
N SER A 36 4.19 19.80 7.13
CA SER A 36 5.32 18.87 7.15
C SER A 36 5.04 17.63 6.28
N ARG A 37 3.83 17.10 6.29
CA ARG A 37 3.44 15.98 5.43
C ARG A 37 3.27 16.42 3.98
N ALA A 38 2.71 17.60 3.72
CA ALA A 38 2.60 18.18 2.38
C ALA A 38 3.99 18.26 1.72
N VAL A 39 4.98 18.82 2.40
CA VAL A 39 6.36 18.94 1.92
C VAL A 39 6.97 17.56 1.65
N LYS A 40 6.78 16.57 2.53
CA LYS A 40 7.27 15.20 2.33
C LYS A 40 6.66 14.53 1.09
N ILE A 41 5.35 14.67 0.89
CA ILE A 41 4.65 14.10 -0.27
C ILE A 41 5.06 14.82 -1.56
N ALA A 42 5.24 16.15 -1.51
CA ALA A 42 5.71 16.93 -2.65
C ALA A 42 7.13 16.52 -3.07
N ASP A 43 8.04 16.34 -2.12
CA ASP A 43 9.41 15.90 -2.41
C ASP A 43 9.47 14.43 -2.84
N CYS A 44 8.48 13.61 -2.48
CA CYS A 44 8.47 12.19 -2.84
C CYS A 44 8.64 11.96 -4.34
N ALA A 45 9.59 11.10 -4.70
CA ALA A 45 9.93 10.78 -6.09
C ALA A 45 10.24 12.02 -6.95
N SER A 46 10.67 13.14 -6.35
CA SER A 46 11.09 14.34 -7.08
C SER A 46 12.37 14.10 -7.88
N ALA A 47 13.18 13.12 -7.49
CA ALA A 47 14.37 12.69 -8.20
C ALA A 47 14.43 11.16 -8.31
N LEU A 48 14.81 10.68 -9.49
CA LEU A 48 14.92 9.27 -9.84
C LEU A 48 16.26 9.00 -10.49
N VAL A 49 16.86 7.85 -10.18
CA VAL A 49 18.00 7.31 -10.91
C VAL A 49 17.58 6.01 -11.55
N PHE A 50 17.69 5.93 -12.87
CA PHE A 50 17.47 4.69 -13.63
C PHE A 50 18.81 4.11 -14.08
N GLN A 51 18.95 2.80 -13.99
CA GLN A 51 19.82 2.05 -14.87
C GLN A 51 19.20 2.02 -16.26
N ILE A 52 19.94 2.36 -17.28
CA ILE A 52 19.49 2.43 -18.67
C ILE A 52 20.43 1.58 -19.50
N ASP A 53 19.87 0.57 -20.16
CA ASP A 53 20.56 -0.20 -21.18
C ASP A 53 20.56 0.61 -22.48
N LEU A 54 21.76 0.98 -22.93
CA LEU A 54 21.95 1.83 -24.12
C LEU A 54 21.68 1.11 -25.44
N GLU A 55 21.65 -0.22 -25.44
CA GLU A 55 21.41 -1.04 -26.63
C GLU A 55 19.92 -1.33 -26.78
N SER A 56 19.29 -1.85 -25.71
CA SER A 56 17.88 -2.25 -25.76
C SER A 56 16.91 -1.11 -25.45
N GLY A 57 17.38 -0.02 -24.83
CA GLY A 57 16.53 1.04 -24.30
C GLY A 57 15.72 0.62 -23.07
N LYS A 58 15.94 -0.60 -22.53
CA LYS A 58 15.32 -1.00 -21.27
C LYS A 58 15.90 -0.19 -20.12
N ARG A 59 15.11 -0.03 -19.07
CA ARG A 59 15.55 0.66 -17.86
C ARG A 59 15.00 0.03 -16.61
N LYS A 60 15.72 0.20 -15.52
CA LYS A 60 15.32 -0.25 -14.19
C LYS A 60 15.54 0.86 -13.19
N LEU A 61 14.54 1.12 -12.33
CA LEU A 61 14.68 2.13 -11.30
C LEU A 61 15.73 1.64 -10.27
N ALA A 62 16.81 2.39 -10.13
CA ALA A 62 17.93 2.05 -9.26
C ALA A 62 17.94 2.85 -7.95
N SER A 63 17.38 4.06 -7.95
CA SER A 63 17.23 4.85 -6.73
C SER A 63 16.13 5.91 -6.87
N ALA A 64 15.46 6.22 -5.77
CA ALA A 64 14.41 7.24 -5.68
C ALA A 64 14.29 7.75 -4.25
N ASN A 65 13.81 8.98 -4.07
CA ASN A 65 13.53 9.58 -2.75
C ASN A 65 12.07 9.37 -2.32
N PHE A 66 11.67 8.12 -2.05
CA PHE A 66 10.31 7.83 -1.59
C PHE A 66 10.08 8.32 -0.16
N CYS A 67 8.98 9.05 0.08
CA CYS A 67 8.64 9.57 1.42
C CYS A 67 8.06 8.51 2.37
N ARG A 68 7.62 7.37 1.83
CA ARG A 68 6.93 6.26 2.53
C ARG A 68 5.63 6.65 3.24
N ASP A 69 5.12 7.86 3.02
CA ASP A 69 3.81 8.27 3.53
C ASP A 69 2.71 7.43 2.88
N ARG A 70 1.72 7.04 3.68
CA ARG A 70 0.62 6.16 3.25
C ARG A 70 -0.39 6.85 2.34
N PHE A 71 -0.46 8.19 2.38
CA PHE A 71 -1.33 8.97 1.52
C PHE A 71 -0.62 9.35 0.21
N CYS A 72 0.71 9.30 0.16
CA CYS A 72 1.46 9.54 -1.07
C CYS A 72 1.03 8.53 -2.15
N PRO A 73 0.51 8.96 -3.31
CA PRO A 73 0.01 8.06 -4.35
C PRO A 73 1.06 7.05 -4.81
N GLU A 74 2.30 7.50 -5.02
CA GLU A 74 3.41 6.66 -5.42
C GLU A 74 3.76 5.63 -4.33
N CYS A 75 4.01 6.08 -3.10
CA CYS A 75 4.37 5.16 -2.02
C CYS A 75 3.25 4.17 -1.70
N SER A 76 2.00 4.62 -1.65
CA SER A 76 0.84 3.75 -1.41
C SER A 76 0.70 2.66 -2.48
N LYS A 77 0.90 3.01 -3.77
CA LYS A 77 0.87 2.06 -4.88
C LYS A 77 1.98 1.02 -4.73
N ARG A 78 3.21 1.45 -4.46
CA ARG A 78 4.36 0.56 -4.27
C ARG A 78 4.17 -0.37 -3.08
N LYS A 79 3.70 0.15 -1.94
CA LYS A 79 3.35 -0.64 -0.74
C LYS A 79 2.30 -1.71 -1.03
N SER A 80 1.25 -1.36 -1.77
CA SER A 80 0.22 -2.32 -2.19
C SER A 80 0.80 -3.47 -3.01
N ARG A 81 1.68 -3.16 -3.97
CA ARG A 81 2.33 -4.18 -4.80
C ARG A 81 3.30 -5.06 -4.00
N VAL A 82 4.10 -4.49 -3.09
CA VAL A 82 4.93 -5.27 -2.15
C VAL A 82 4.07 -6.28 -1.39
N MET A 83 2.94 -5.83 -0.83
CA MET A 83 2.05 -6.71 -0.09
C MET A 83 1.36 -7.75 -0.95
N TYR A 84 1.01 -7.41 -2.18
CA TYR A 84 0.50 -8.37 -3.15
C TYR A 84 1.50 -9.53 -3.36
N HIS A 85 2.77 -9.21 -3.66
CA HIS A 85 3.80 -10.24 -3.89
C HIS A 85 4.12 -11.03 -2.63
N ASN A 86 4.25 -10.36 -1.49
CA ASN A 86 4.48 -11.04 -0.20
C ASN A 86 3.37 -12.02 0.12
N LEU A 87 2.12 -11.57 -0.01
CA LEU A 87 0.96 -12.40 0.25
C LEU A 87 0.88 -13.57 -0.74
N LYS A 88 1.17 -13.34 -2.02
CA LYS A 88 1.27 -14.40 -3.03
C LYS A 88 2.27 -15.48 -2.61
N LYS A 89 3.52 -15.10 -2.31
CA LYS A 89 4.58 -16.03 -1.88
C LYS A 89 4.19 -16.81 -0.63
N VAL A 90 3.58 -16.13 0.35
CA VAL A 90 3.13 -16.77 1.59
C VAL A 90 2.02 -17.79 1.33
N LEU A 91 1.02 -17.47 0.51
CA LEU A 91 -0.08 -18.38 0.22
C LEU A 91 0.34 -19.56 -0.66
N GLU A 92 1.21 -19.33 -1.65
CA GLU A 92 1.78 -20.40 -2.47
C GLU A 92 2.59 -21.38 -1.62
N LYS A 93 3.48 -20.87 -0.76
CA LYS A 93 4.28 -21.68 0.15
C LYS A 93 3.43 -22.46 1.17
N GLU A 94 2.43 -21.81 1.77
CA GLU A 94 1.50 -22.47 2.69
C GLU A 94 0.69 -23.57 2.01
N TYR A 95 0.30 -23.36 0.75
CA TYR A 95 -0.39 -24.37 -0.04
C TYR A 95 0.52 -25.56 -0.35
N GLU A 96 1.75 -25.31 -0.79
CA GLU A 96 2.72 -26.34 -1.17
C GLU A 96 3.13 -27.22 0.02
N GLU A 97 3.40 -26.62 1.18
CA GLU A 97 3.93 -27.35 2.35
C GLU A 97 2.83 -27.93 3.23
N ASN A 98 1.76 -27.17 3.48
CA ASN A 98 0.74 -27.52 4.47
C ASN A 98 -0.59 -27.93 3.84
N ASN A 99 -0.68 -27.90 2.50
CA ASN A 99 -1.85 -28.33 1.73
C ASN A 99 -3.16 -27.65 2.18
N GLN A 100 -3.06 -26.40 2.65
CA GLN A 100 -4.17 -25.63 3.22
C GLN A 100 -5.11 -25.11 2.12
N SER A 101 -6.34 -24.75 2.51
CA SER A 101 -7.29 -24.04 1.66
C SER A 101 -7.47 -22.61 2.16
N PHE A 102 -7.86 -21.70 1.25
CA PHE A 102 -8.01 -20.28 1.58
C PHE A 102 -9.47 -19.81 1.52
N ILE A 103 -9.82 -18.95 2.46
CA ILE A 103 -11.12 -18.29 2.55
C ILE A 103 -10.92 -16.79 2.60
N HIS A 104 -11.71 -16.06 1.82
CA HIS A 104 -11.84 -14.62 1.98
C HIS A 104 -12.94 -14.31 2.98
N LEU A 105 -12.61 -13.50 3.97
CA LEU A 105 -13.53 -12.99 4.97
C LEU A 105 -13.45 -11.47 4.97
N VAL A 106 -14.59 -10.81 4.80
CA VAL A 106 -14.70 -9.37 5.03
C VAL A 106 -15.44 -9.14 6.33
N LEU A 107 -14.83 -8.39 7.25
CA LEU A 107 -15.45 -7.96 8.51
C LEU A 107 -15.59 -6.45 8.51
N ALA A 108 -16.80 -5.93 8.74
CA ALA A 108 -17.04 -4.49 8.78
C ALA A 108 -17.97 -4.08 9.92
N LEU A 109 -17.75 -2.88 10.43
CA LEU A 109 -18.70 -2.21 11.31
C LEU A 109 -19.74 -1.46 10.45
N ARG A 110 -20.76 -0.88 11.11
CA ARG A 110 -21.62 0.09 10.44
C ARG A 110 -20.80 1.30 10.02
N ASN A 111 -21.33 2.04 9.05
CA ASN A 111 -20.77 3.31 8.65
C ASN A 111 -20.66 4.24 9.87
N CYS A 112 -19.61 5.04 9.91
CA CYS A 112 -19.33 5.99 10.96
C CYS A 112 -19.16 7.38 10.38
N LYS A 113 -19.47 8.40 11.16
CA LYS A 113 -19.14 9.78 10.80
C LYS A 113 -17.62 10.00 10.83
N LYS A 114 -17.15 11.01 10.10
CA LYS A 114 -15.72 11.32 9.94
C LYS A 114 -15.00 11.53 11.27
N GLU A 115 -15.62 12.25 12.20
CA GLU A 115 -15.09 12.51 13.54
C GLU A 115 -14.92 11.23 14.38
N ASN A 116 -15.73 10.20 14.11
CA ASN A 116 -15.75 8.94 14.87
C ASN A 116 -14.87 7.84 14.26
N LEU A 117 -14.24 8.08 13.10
CA LEU A 117 -13.44 7.07 12.39
C LEU A 117 -12.40 6.42 13.30
N LYS A 118 -11.67 7.22 14.09
CA LYS A 118 -10.61 6.71 14.98
C LYS A 118 -11.16 5.71 15.99
N GLU A 119 -12.33 5.98 16.54
CA GLU A 119 -13.00 5.12 17.51
C GLU A 119 -13.53 3.85 16.84
N SER A 120 -14.20 3.97 15.70
CA SER A 120 -14.68 2.83 14.91
C SER A 120 -13.54 1.89 14.52
N LEU A 121 -12.39 2.42 14.11
CA LEU A 121 -11.18 1.64 13.82
C LEU A 121 -10.63 0.92 15.07
N ASN A 122 -10.72 1.52 16.25
CA ASN A 122 -10.34 0.86 17.50
C ASN A 122 -11.24 -0.34 17.78
N TYR A 123 -12.57 -0.17 17.69
CA TYR A 123 -13.51 -1.27 17.88
C TYR A 123 -13.28 -2.39 16.88
N LEU A 124 -13.09 -2.06 15.60
CA LEU A 124 -12.85 -3.01 14.53
C LEU A 124 -11.59 -3.86 14.79
N LEU A 125 -10.44 -3.21 15.02
CA LEU A 125 -9.16 -3.91 15.17
C LEU A 125 -9.08 -4.68 16.50
N GLN A 126 -9.60 -4.12 17.60
CA GLN A 126 -9.64 -4.85 18.87
C GLN A 126 -10.63 -6.02 18.83
N GLY A 127 -11.78 -5.82 18.17
CA GLY A 127 -12.77 -6.86 17.93
C GLY A 127 -12.19 -8.01 17.13
N PHE A 128 -11.47 -7.71 16.05
CA PHE A 128 -10.71 -8.71 15.29
C PHE A 128 -9.72 -9.48 16.18
N HIS A 129 -8.89 -8.79 16.97
CA HIS A 129 -7.92 -9.45 17.85
C HIS A 129 -8.60 -10.37 18.88
N ARG A 130 -9.72 -9.93 19.47
CA ARG A 130 -10.49 -10.74 20.41
C ARG A 130 -11.16 -11.93 19.73
N LEU A 131 -11.69 -11.75 18.52
CA LEU A 131 -12.34 -12.81 17.73
C LEU A 131 -11.38 -13.96 17.46
N PHE A 132 -10.19 -13.65 16.93
CA PHE A 132 -9.19 -14.67 16.57
C PHE A 132 -8.50 -15.31 17.79
N ARG A 133 -8.70 -14.78 19.00
CA ARG A 133 -8.26 -15.42 20.26
C ARG A 133 -9.28 -16.42 20.82
N ARG A 134 -10.53 -16.43 20.33
CA ARG A 134 -11.56 -17.35 20.81
C ARG A 134 -11.20 -18.79 20.46
N LYS A 135 -11.49 -19.72 21.37
CA LYS A 135 -11.16 -21.15 21.25
C LYS A 135 -11.58 -21.72 19.90
N LYS A 136 -12.84 -21.48 19.49
CA LYS A 136 -13.37 -21.98 18.23
C LYS A 136 -12.64 -21.46 17.00
N PHE A 137 -12.23 -20.19 16.99
CA PHE A 137 -11.44 -19.62 15.89
C PHE A 137 -10.03 -20.21 15.87
N LYS A 138 -9.36 -20.28 17.03
CA LYS A 138 -8.02 -20.88 17.16
C LYS A 138 -7.95 -22.33 16.69
N THR A 139 -9.00 -23.12 16.92
CA THR A 139 -9.03 -24.53 16.52
C THR A 139 -9.47 -24.74 15.07
N SER A 140 -10.07 -23.73 14.44
CA SER A 140 -10.65 -23.85 13.09
C SER A 140 -9.84 -23.16 12.00
N ILE A 141 -9.01 -22.18 12.39
CA ILE A 141 -8.21 -21.35 11.49
C ILE A 141 -6.73 -21.51 11.85
N ASN A 142 -5.94 -22.00 10.90
CA ASN A 142 -4.52 -22.31 11.06
C ASN A 142 -3.67 -21.05 10.98
N GLY A 143 -4.06 -20.13 10.08
CA GLY A 143 -3.38 -18.85 9.86
C GLY A 143 -4.29 -17.82 9.23
N TRP A 144 -3.88 -16.55 9.30
CA TRP A 144 -4.62 -15.46 8.69
C TRP A 144 -3.71 -14.32 8.24
N TYR A 145 -4.16 -13.61 7.22
CA TYR A 145 -3.68 -12.29 6.83
C TYR A 145 -4.87 -11.34 6.93
N ARG A 146 -4.67 -10.12 7.45
CA ARG A 146 -5.69 -9.07 7.44
C ARG A 146 -5.14 -7.77 6.90
N ASN A 147 -5.96 -7.06 6.13
CA ASN A 147 -5.71 -5.71 5.66
C ASN A 147 -6.88 -4.81 6.04
N LEU A 148 -6.57 -3.63 6.56
CA LEU A 148 -7.55 -2.61 6.91
C LEU A 148 -7.91 -1.79 5.66
N GLU A 149 -9.17 -1.46 5.46
CA GLU A 149 -9.62 -0.55 4.41
C GLU A 149 -10.71 0.39 4.95
N VAL A 150 -10.74 1.63 4.45
CA VAL A 150 -11.76 2.63 4.76
C VAL A 150 -12.28 3.19 3.44
N THR A 151 -13.54 2.89 3.12
CA THR A 151 -14.24 3.47 1.98
C THR A 151 -15.12 4.63 2.41
N TYR A 152 -15.41 5.54 1.49
CA TYR A 152 -16.29 6.69 1.73
C TYR A 152 -17.61 6.48 0.98
N ASN A 153 -18.73 6.66 1.68
CA ASN A 153 -20.07 6.68 1.11
C ASN A 153 -20.52 8.13 0.93
N GLU A 154 -20.47 8.61 -0.31
CA GLU A 154 -20.81 9.99 -0.66
C GLU A 154 -22.29 10.32 -0.42
N LYS A 155 -23.20 9.35 -0.60
CA LYS A 155 -24.65 9.57 -0.43
C LYS A 155 -25.03 9.86 1.02
N GLU A 156 -24.33 9.23 1.96
CA GLU A 156 -24.61 9.33 3.39
C GLU A 156 -23.61 10.24 4.12
N ASP A 157 -22.58 10.73 3.43
CA ASP A 157 -21.41 11.40 4.02
C ASP A 157 -20.81 10.62 5.20
N THR A 158 -20.53 9.34 5.00
CA THR A 158 -20.00 8.45 6.04
C THR A 158 -18.84 7.59 5.58
N LEU A 159 -18.08 7.08 6.54
CA LEU A 159 -16.94 6.21 6.34
C LEU A 159 -17.24 4.77 6.73
N HIS A 160 -16.76 3.82 5.94
CA HIS A 160 -16.97 2.39 6.14
C HIS A 160 -15.65 1.65 6.41
N PRO A 161 -15.21 1.56 7.67
CA PRO A 161 -14.02 0.80 8.03
C PRO A 161 -14.29 -0.70 8.00
N HIS A 162 -13.48 -1.43 7.25
CA HIS A 162 -13.60 -2.88 7.08
C HIS A 162 -12.24 -3.57 6.99
N LEU A 163 -12.23 -4.88 7.21
CA LEU A 163 -11.06 -5.74 7.11
C LEU A 163 -11.25 -6.73 5.96
N HIS A 164 -10.32 -6.76 5.03
CA HIS A 164 -10.15 -7.89 4.12
C HIS A 164 -9.23 -8.92 4.79
N ILE A 165 -9.70 -10.15 4.94
CA ILE A 165 -9.01 -11.20 5.68
C ILE A 165 -8.89 -12.43 4.78
N ILE A 166 -7.69 -12.99 4.70
CA ILE A 166 -7.47 -14.33 4.14
C ILE A 166 -7.26 -15.29 5.29
N LEU A 167 -8.00 -16.39 5.32
CA LEU A 167 -7.88 -17.45 6.31
C LEU A 167 -7.26 -18.69 5.66
N ALA A 168 -6.22 -19.24 6.27
CA ALA A 168 -5.71 -20.58 5.99
C ALA A 168 -6.45 -21.58 6.88
N VAL A 169 -7.07 -22.58 6.24
CA VAL A 169 -7.86 -23.61 6.90
C VAL A 169 -7.56 -24.99 6.33
N ASP A 170 -7.72 -26.01 7.17
CA ASP A 170 -7.57 -27.40 6.72
C ASP A 170 -8.53 -27.76 5.58
N LYS A 171 -8.14 -28.69 4.71
CA LYS A 171 -8.97 -29.15 3.58
C LYS A 171 -10.33 -29.71 4.00
N ASP A 172 -10.43 -30.22 5.23
CA ASP A 172 -11.67 -30.75 5.79
C ASP A 172 -12.53 -29.68 6.48
N TYR A 173 -12.14 -28.39 6.44
CA TYR A 173 -12.87 -27.29 7.07
C TYR A 173 -14.36 -27.28 6.72
N PHE A 174 -14.71 -27.49 5.44
CA PHE A 174 -16.11 -27.51 4.98
C PHE A 174 -16.85 -28.83 5.24
N LYS A 175 -16.17 -29.88 5.70
CA LYS A 175 -16.82 -31.16 6.00
C LYS A 175 -17.54 -31.06 7.33
N ARG A 176 -18.85 -31.37 7.36
CA ARG A 176 -19.68 -31.28 8.57
C ARG A 176 -19.11 -32.06 9.77
N LYS A 177 -18.42 -33.18 9.52
CA LYS A 177 -17.78 -34.02 10.54
C LYS A 177 -16.50 -33.42 11.16
N SER A 178 -15.87 -32.42 10.55
CA SER A 178 -14.63 -31.84 11.07
C SER A 178 -14.85 -31.04 12.36
N GLY A 179 -16.07 -30.54 12.57
CA GLY A 179 -16.37 -29.63 13.66
C GLY A 179 -15.62 -28.29 13.58
N LYS A 180 -14.96 -27.96 12.46
CA LYS A 180 -14.19 -26.72 12.28
C LYS A 180 -14.97 -25.64 11.52
N TYR A 181 -15.94 -26.03 10.70
CA TYR A 181 -16.70 -25.09 9.89
C TYR A 181 -17.34 -23.96 10.72
N LEU A 182 -17.01 -22.71 10.39
CA LEU A 182 -17.64 -21.52 10.95
C LEU A 182 -18.64 -20.97 9.93
N THR A 183 -19.92 -20.96 10.31
CA THR A 183 -20.96 -20.35 9.47
C THR A 183 -20.84 -18.84 9.50
N GLN A 184 -21.31 -18.17 8.46
CA GLN A 184 -21.31 -16.70 8.39
C GLN A 184 -22.06 -16.09 9.60
N ASP A 185 -23.22 -16.64 9.97
CA ASP A 185 -23.99 -16.14 11.11
C ASP A 185 -23.29 -16.34 12.45
N TYR A 186 -22.56 -17.46 12.61
CA TYR A 186 -21.72 -17.67 13.79
C TYR A 186 -20.62 -16.61 13.85
N ILE A 187 -19.89 -16.39 12.75
CA ILE A 187 -18.85 -15.36 12.67
C ILE A 187 -19.43 -13.97 13.00
N LYS A 188 -20.60 -13.61 12.45
CA LYS A 188 -21.27 -12.32 12.74
C LYS A 188 -21.57 -12.15 14.24
N LYS A 189 -22.16 -13.17 14.89
CA LYS A 189 -22.51 -13.12 16.31
C LYS A 189 -21.28 -13.07 17.21
N GLU A 190 -20.27 -13.84 16.89
CA GLU A 190 -19.00 -13.85 17.62
C GLU A 190 -18.26 -12.53 17.44
N PHE A 191 -18.28 -11.96 16.23
CA PHE A 191 -17.67 -10.68 15.93
C PHE A 191 -18.39 -9.53 16.61
N LYS A 192 -19.74 -9.51 16.64
CA LYS A 192 -20.53 -8.59 17.47
C LYS A 192 -20.05 -8.60 18.92
N THR A 193 -19.99 -9.80 19.50
CA THR A 193 -19.59 -9.99 20.89
C THR A 193 -18.12 -9.58 21.10
N ALA A 194 -17.24 -9.88 20.14
CA ALA A 194 -15.85 -9.49 20.19
C ALA A 194 -15.68 -7.98 20.07
N CYS A 195 -16.44 -7.28 19.24
CA CYS A 195 -16.42 -5.82 19.12
C CYS A 195 -17.04 -5.11 20.33
N LYS A 196 -17.88 -5.80 21.12
CA LYS A 196 -18.69 -5.23 22.21
C LYS A 196 -19.70 -4.19 21.72
N ILE A 197 -20.38 -4.51 20.62
CA ILE A 197 -21.40 -3.66 19.98
C ILE A 197 -22.80 -4.27 20.14
N ASP A 198 -23.82 -3.42 20.10
CA ASP A 198 -25.24 -3.78 20.31
C ASP A 198 -25.97 -4.18 19.02
N TYR A 199 -25.40 -3.89 17.85
CA TYR A 199 -25.93 -4.29 16.54
C TYR A 199 -25.17 -5.49 15.93
N LEU A 200 -25.77 -6.12 14.90
CA LEU A 200 -25.09 -7.15 14.11
C LEU A 200 -24.16 -6.51 13.06
N PRO A 201 -22.84 -6.77 13.09
CA PRO A 201 -21.91 -6.26 12.10
C PRO A 201 -21.99 -7.05 10.79
N THR A 202 -21.28 -6.56 9.77
CA THR A 202 -21.13 -7.28 8.51
C THR A 202 -20.03 -8.32 8.64
N ALA A 203 -20.35 -9.55 8.25
CA ALA A 203 -19.37 -10.57 7.90
C ALA A 203 -19.78 -11.18 6.57
N TYR A 204 -18.90 -11.14 5.59
CA TYR A 204 -19.08 -11.76 4.29
C TYR A 204 -17.99 -12.82 4.10
N ILE A 205 -18.39 -14.05 3.82
CA ILE A 205 -17.47 -15.17 3.62
C ILE A 205 -17.55 -15.67 2.18
N LYS A 206 -16.40 -15.76 1.51
CA LYS A 206 -16.28 -16.31 0.16
C LYS A 206 -15.17 -17.36 0.14
N LYS A 207 -15.54 -18.56 -0.27
CA LYS A 207 -14.58 -19.65 -0.48
C LYS A 207 -13.76 -19.39 -1.73
N VAL A 208 -12.44 -19.60 -1.66
CA VAL A 208 -11.55 -19.53 -2.81
C VAL A 208 -11.02 -20.94 -3.07
N TYR A 209 -11.42 -21.54 -4.19
CA TYR A 209 -11.02 -22.92 -4.53
C TYR A 209 -9.54 -22.96 -4.92
N SER A 210 -8.77 -23.84 -4.28
CA SER A 210 -7.33 -24.01 -4.51
C SER A 210 -6.98 -25.01 -5.61
N LYS A 211 -7.93 -25.82 -6.11
CA LYS A 211 -7.59 -27.00 -6.90
C LYS A 211 -7.33 -26.77 -8.39
N ASP A 212 -8.00 -25.82 -9.05
CA ASP A 212 -8.00 -25.82 -10.53
C ASP A 212 -7.82 -24.46 -11.24
N LYS A 213 -7.63 -23.32 -10.54
CA LYS A 213 -7.39 -22.02 -11.21
C LYS A 213 -6.47 -21.11 -10.39
N LYS A 214 -5.22 -20.95 -10.84
CA LYS A 214 -4.29 -19.89 -10.38
C LYS A 214 -4.99 -18.51 -10.37
N ASP A 215 -5.88 -18.27 -11.33
CA ASP A 215 -6.66 -17.02 -11.47
C ASP A 215 -7.50 -16.64 -10.24
N ASN A 216 -8.10 -17.63 -9.55
CA ASN A 216 -8.94 -17.35 -8.38
C ASN A 216 -8.10 -16.90 -7.16
N LEU A 217 -6.86 -17.40 -7.06
CA LEU A 217 -5.92 -16.97 -6.02
C LEU A 217 -5.41 -15.56 -6.31
N HIS A 218 -5.13 -15.24 -7.58
CA HIS A 218 -4.75 -13.88 -7.99
C HIS A 218 -5.84 -12.86 -7.66
N GLY A 219 -7.11 -13.13 -8.01
CA GLY A 219 -8.21 -12.24 -7.68
C GLY A 219 -8.36 -12.01 -6.17
N LEU A 220 -8.21 -13.07 -5.36
CA LEU A 220 -8.22 -12.99 -3.89
C LEU A 220 -7.08 -12.11 -3.35
N ILE A 221 -5.85 -12.37 -3.78
CA ILE A 221 -4.67 -11.62 -3.32
C ILE A 221 -4.80 -10.17 -3.76
N ALA A 222 -5.20 -9.92 -5.01
CA ALA A 222 -5.41 -8.58 -5.54
C ALA A 222 -6.46 -7.82 -4.71
N GLU A 223 -7.55 -8.46 -4.31
CA GLU A 223 -8.57 -7.86 -3.44
C GLU A 223 -8.04 -7.59 -2.01
N ALA A 224 -7.39 -8.57 -1.39
CA ALA A 224 -6.90 -8.45 -0.01
C ALA A 224 -5.69 -7.52 0.16
N SER A 225 -4.96 -7.24 -0.92
CA SER A 225 -3.79 -6.33 -0.93
C SER A 225 -4.11 -4.90 -1.39
N LYS A 226 -5.37 -4.59 -1.75
CA LYS A 226 -5.79 -3.22 -2.06
C LYS A 226 -5.51 -2.32 -0.86
N TYR A 227 -4.80 -1.21 -1.06
CA TYR A 227 -4.43 -0.35 0.05
C TYR A 227 -5.60 0.50 0.57
N VAL A 228 -5.50 0.87 1.84
CA VAL A 228 -6.56 1.22 2.81
C VAL A 228 -7.43 2.42 2.41
N THR A 229 -6.86 3.35 1.68
CA THR A 229 -7.54 4.53 1.19
C THR A 229 -7.07 4.67 -0.24
N LYS A 230 -7.97 4.41 -1.18
CA LYS A 230 -7.83 4.99 -2.49
C LYS A 230 -7.89 6.50 -2.30
N VAL A 231 -6.75 7.13 -2.04
CA VAL A 231 -6.64 8.59 -2.06
C VAL A 231 -7.15 9.10 -3.41
N SER A 232 -7.00 8.31 -4.47
CA SER A 232 -7.70 8.51 -5.74
C SER A 232 -9.21 8.70 -5.59
N ASP A 233 -9.89 7.96 -4.70
CA ASP A 233 -11.33 8.10 -4.51
C ASP A 233 -11.69 9.36 -3.72
N VAL A 234 -10.81 9.83 -2.82
CA VAL A 234 -10.94 11.15 -2.18
C VAL A 234 -10.77 12.27 -3.22
N LEU A 235 -9.71 12.20 -4.04
CA LEU A 235 -9.39 13.23 -5.03
C LEU A 235 -10.41 13.31 -6.18
N LYS A 236 -11.19 12.23 -6.42
CA LYS A 236 -12.29 12.22 -7.40
C LYS A 236 -13.52 13.01 -6.98
N LEU A 237 -13.66 13.35 -5.70
CA LEU A 237 -14.80 14.14 -5.24
C LEU A 237 -14.77 15.52 -5.90
N GLU A 238 -15.92 16.16 -6.11
CA GLU A 238 -15.95 17.51 -6.69
C GLU A 238 -15.81 18.60 -5.61
N ASN A 239 -16.28 18.32 -4.39
CA ASN A 239 -16.32 19.29 -3.31
C ASN A 239 -14.99 19.34 -2.53
N GLU A 240 -14.25 20.44 -2.67
CA GLU A 240 -12.95 20.66 -2.02
C GLU A 240 -13.01 20.64 -0.48
N ASN A 241 -14.04 21.24 0.11
CA ASN A 241 -14.20 21.22 1.57
C ASN A 241 -14.42 19.79 2.08
N LEU A 242 -15.18 19.00 1.32
CA LEU A 242 -15.43 17.59 1.63
C LEU A 242 -14.14 16.76 1.52
N LYS A 243 -13.31 16.99 0.48
CA LYS A 243 -12.00 16.34 0.35
C LYS A 243 -11.13 16.62 1.55
N LEU A 244 -11.03 17.89 1.94
CA LEU A 244 -10.20 18.34 3.04
C LEU A 244 -10.63 17.70 4.37
N ASP A 245 -11.92 17.74 4.66
CA ASP A 245 -12.50 17.15 5.88
C ASP A 245 -12.31 15.63 5.95
N LEU A 246 -12.57 14.94 4.83
CA LEU A 246 -12.34 13.50 4.69
C LEU A 246 -10.86 13.14 4.88
N LEU A 247 -9.96 13.89 4.25
CA LEU A 247 -8.51 13.65 4.36
C LEU A 247 -8.00 13.88 5.79
N LYS A 248 -8.49 14.93 6.48
CA LYS A 248 -8.22 15.18 7.90
C LYS A 248 -8.65 14.00 8.77
N SER A 249 -9.89 13.54 8.59
CA SER A 249 -10.43 12.38 9.31
C SER A 249 -9.59 11.12 9.07
N LEU A 250 -9.26 10.80 7.82
CA LEU A 250 -8.42 9.64 7.48
C LEU A 250 -7.02 9.76 8.09
N ALA A 251 -6.40 10.94 8.00
CA ALA A 251 -5.07 11.20 8.55
C ALA A 251 -5.01 11.00 10.06
N VAL A 252 -6.02 11.47 10.80
CA VAL A 252 -6.15 11.28 12.25
C VAL A 252 -6.50 9.84 12.60
N GLY A 253 -7.49 9.27 11.90
CA GLY A 253 -8.03 7.95 12.16
C GLY A 253 -7.02 6.84 11.94
N LEU A 254 -6.18 6.94 10.89
CA LEU A 254 -5.22 5.91 10.53
C LEU A 254 -3.85 6.08 11.24
N LYS A 255 -3.57 7.22 11.86
CA LYS A 255 -2.27 7.52 12.50
C LYS A 255 -1.83 6.41 13.46
N GLY A 256 -0.60 5.93 13.29
CA GLY A 256 0.02 4.93 14.17
C GLY A 256 -0.57 3.51 14.05
N ARG A 257 -1.46 3.27 13.07
CA ARG A 257 -2.03 1.94 12.84
C ARG A 257 -1.22 1.18 11.79
N ARG A 258 -1.13 -0.14 12.00
CA ARG A 258 -0.63 -1.09 10.99
C ARG A 258 -1.78 -1.52 10.08
N MET A 259 -1.60 -1.32 8.78
CA MET A 259 -2.63 -1.56 7.77
C MET A 259 -2.81 -3.06 7.54
N SER A 260 -1.71 -3.77 7.26
CA SER A 260 -1.71 -5.21 7.10
C SER A 260 -1.19 -5.96 8.34
N SER A 261 -1.46 -7.26 8.46
CA SER A 261 -0.69 -8.14 9.37
C SER A 261 -0.98 -9.62 9.11
N PHE A 262 -0.01 -10.46 9.46
CA PHE A 262 -0.14 -11.92 9.46
C PHE A 262 -0.27 -12.49 10.88
N GLY A 263 -0.97 -13.62 11.02
CA GLY A 263 -1.06 -14.43 12.23
C GLY A 263 -1.18 -15.93 11.95
N GLY A 264 -0.91 -16.75 12.96
CA GLY A 264 -0.87 -18.22 12.82
C GLY A 264 0.16 -18.69 11.79
N SER A 265 -0.13 -19.78 11.08
CA SER A 265 0.79 -20.41 10.11
C SER A 265 1.29 -19.44 9.04
N LEU A 266 0.41 -18.55 8.52
CA LEU A 266 0.81 -17.56 7.52
C LEU A 266 1.87 -16.58 8.03
N LYS A 267 1.89 -16.27 9.33
CA LYS A 267 2.94 -15.45 9.95
C LYS A 267 4.25 -16.21 10.03
N ASP A 268 4.20 -17.50 10.29
CA ASP A 268 5.38 -18.35 10.38
C ASP A 268 6.03 -18.51 9.01
N VAL A 269 5.23 -18.72 7.97
CA VAL A 269 5.69 -18.71 6.57
C VAL A 269 6.27 -17.35 6.17
N PHE A 270 5.60 -16.24 6.50
CA PHE A 270 6.10 -14.89 6.21
C PHE A 270 7.50 -14.65 6.81
N LYS A 271 7.73 -15.11 8.05
CA LYS A 271 9.03 -15.04 8.71
C LYS A 271 10.06 -15.99 8.10
N TYR A 272 9.65 -17.20 7.78
CA TYR A 272 10.51 -18.21 7.17
C TYR A 272 11.08 -17.71 5.83
N LEU A 273 10.23 -17.09 5.02
CA LEU A 273 10.61 -16.46 3.74
C LEU A 273 11.41 -15.16 3.91
N LYS A 274 11.63 -14.69 5.15
CA LYS A 274 12.34 -13.45 5.49
C LYS A 274 11.79 -12.23 4.74
N LEU A 275 10.48 -12.16 4.58
CA LEU A 275 9.82 -11.05 3.90
C LEU A 275 9.73 -9.83 4.83
N GLU A 276 9.84 -8.65 4.22
CA GLU A 276 9.65 -7.36 4.89
C GLU A 276 8.23 -6.85 4.65
N ASP A 277 7.63 -6.20 5.65
CA ASP A 277 6.29 -5.61 5.51
C ASP A 277 6.30 -4.32 4.67
N GLU A 278 5.11 -3.79 4.36
CA GLU A 278 4.98 -2.61 3.52
C GLU A 278 5.66 -1.34 4.05
N ASP A 279 5.92 -1.27 5.35
CA ASP A 279 6.54 -0.09 5.96
C ASP A 279 8.07 -0.16 5.91
N ASN A 280 8.64 -1.37 5.89
CA ASN A 280 10.08 -1.61 5.89
C ASN A 280 10.66 -1.94 4.50
N ALA A 281 9.91 -2.64 3.66
CA ALA A 281 10.37 -3.14 2.36
C ALA A 281 11.02 -2.07 1.46
N ASP A 282 11.92 -2.54 0.60
CA ASP A 282 12.41 -1.74 -0.53
C ASP A 282 11.27 -1.47 -1.52
N LEU A 283 10.97 -0.19 -1.72
CA LEU A 283 9.93 0.22 -2.66
C LEU A 283 10.45 0.28 -4.10
N LEU A 284 11.76 0.18 -4.37
CA LEU A 284 12.31 0.29 -5.72
C LEU A 284 11.92 -0.89 -6.62
N SER A 285 12.09 -2.10 -6.09
CA SER A 285 11.90 -3.36 -6.81
C SER A 285 10.48 -3.88 -6.61
N ILE A 286 9.62 -3.57 -7.56
CA ILE A 286 8.29 -4.17 -7.61
C ILE A 286 8.37 -5.28 -8.65
N GLU A 287 8.24 -6.53 -8.19
CA GLU A 287 8.56 -7.77 -8.92
C GLU A 287 7.69 -8.05 -10.16
N ASP A 288 6.94 -7.06 -10.66
CA ASP A 288 6.09 -7.23 -11.82
C ASP A 288 6.90 -7.38 -13.13
N GLU A 289 8.18 -6.99 -13.15
CA GLU A 289 9.05 -7.19 -14.31
C GLU A 289 10.50 -7.51 -13.87
N GLU A 290 10.97 -8.74 -14.09
CA GLU A 290 12.41 -9.04 -14.14
C GLU A 290 13.00 -8.36 -15.37
N ILE A 291 13.21 -7.04 -15.27
CA ILE A 291 13.87 -6.28 -16.33
C ILE A 291 15.34 -6.70 -16.33
N GLN A 292 15.66 -7.62 -17.23
CA GLN A 292 17.03 -7.99 -17.57
C GLN A 292 17.63 -6.89 -18.44
N LEU A 293 18.66 -6.25 -17.92
CA LEU A 293 19.48 -5.26 -18.62
C LEU A 293 20.70 -5.97 -19.22
N GLY A 294 21.15 -5.51 -20.38
CA GLY A 294 22.40 -5.97 -21.00
C GLY A 294 23.66 -5.49 -20.26
N ASN A 295 24.81 -5.62 -20.91
CA ASN A 295 26.11 -5.26 -20.32
C ASN A 295 26.43 -3.76 -20.44
N ASN A 296 25.80 -3.05 -21.37
CA ASN A 296 26.07 -1.65 -21.66
C ASN A 296 25.09 -0.72 -20.94
N VAL A 297 25.24 -0.65 -19.61
CA VAL A 297 24.32 0.07 -18.71
C VAL A 297 24.95 1.35 -18.19
N VAL A 298 24.21 2.44 -18.27
CA VAL A 298 24.53 3.72 -17.62
C VAL A 298 23.49 4.09 -16.58
N TYR A 299 23.83 5.03 -15.69
CA TYR A 299 22.88 5.59 -14.73
C TYR A 299 22.43 6.98 -15.18
N GLY A 300 21.13 7.19 -15.34
CA GLY A 300 20.55 8.49 -15.67
C GLY A 300 19.86 9.11 -14.46
N LEU A 301 20.17 10.37 -14.14
CA LEU A 301 19.46 11.17 -13.13
C LEU A 301 18.32 11.95 -13.78
N PHE A 302 17.14 11.84 -13.19
CA PHE A 302 15.92 12.51 -13.65
C PHE A 302 15.26 13.27 -12.52
N LYS A 303 14.64 14.40 -12.85
CA LYS A 303 13.96 15.27 -11.89
C LYS A 303 12.59 15.69 -12.37
N TYR A 304 11.63 15.68 -11.45
CA TYR A 304 10.27 16.11 -11.75
C TYR A 304 10.19 17.63 -11.86
N SER A 305 9.68 18.13 -12.98
CA SER A 305 9.29 19.53 -13.16
C SER A 305 7.82 19.69 -12.84
N TRP A 306 7.48 20.48 -11.81
CA TRP A 306 6.09 20.80 -11.47
C TRP A 306 5.42 21.71 -12.50
N ILE A 307 6.20 22.54 -13.20
CA ILE A 307 5.72 23.46 -14.22
C ILE A 307 5.28 22.68 -15.45
N GLU A 308 6.14 21.76 -15.93
CA GLU A 308 5.88 20.97 -17.13
C GLU A 308 5.16 19.65 -16.82
N GLN A 309 5.00 19.32 -15.53
CA GLN A 309 4.37 18.11 -15.03
C GLN A 309 4.98 16.80 -15.58
N LYS A 310 6.28 16.81 -15.84
CA LYS A 310 7.04 15.69 -16.39
C LYS A 310 8.44 15.58 -15.80
N TYR A 311 9.06 14.42 -15.93
CA TYR A 311 10.45 14.25 -15.51
C TYR A 311 11.38 14.72 -16.61
N LYS A 312 12.42 15.46 -16.23
CA LYS A 312 13.49 15.89 -17.11
C LYS A 312 14.75 15.09 -16.83
N PHE A 313 15.44 14.70 -17.88
CA PHE A 313 16.80 14.23 -17.77
C PHE A 313 17.68 15.36 -17.25
N VAL A 314 18.60 15.02 -16.35
CA VAL A 314 19.55 15.99 -15.79
C VAL A 314 20.95 15.69 -16.31
N LYS A 315 21.41 14.44 -16.14
CA LYS A 315 22.73 13.98 -16.59
C LYS A 315 22.90 12.48 -16.48
N ILE A 316 23.88 11.96 -17.21
CA ILE A 316 24.46 10.62 -17.00
C ILE A 316 25.36 10.67 -15.76
N LEU A 317 25.36 9.61 -14.97
CA LEU A 317 26.25 9.39 -13.85
C LEU A 317 27.30 8.36 -14.26
N GLU A 318 28.56 8.70 -14.08
CA GLU A 318 29.69 7.79 -14.35
C GLU A 318 29.64 6.53 -13.48
N ASN A 319 29.12 6.67 -12.26
CA ASN A 319 28.96 5.59 -11.29
C ASN A 319 27.58 5.67 -10.63
N PHE A 320 27.12 4.55 -10.05
CA PHE A 320 25.91 4.57 -9.22
C PHE A 320 26.09 5.51 -8.03
N VAL A 321 25.18 6.46 -7.91
CA VAL A 321 25.06 7.32 -6.75
C VAL A 321 23.58 7.37 -6.36
N PRO A 322 23.24 7.08 -5.11
CA PRO A 322 21.84 7.11 -4.69
C PRO A 322 21.29 8.54 -4.69
N VAL A 323 19.99 8.66 -4.95
CA VAL A 323 19.30 9.96 -5.11
C VAL A 323 19.52 10.88 -3.90
N TRP A 324 19.51 10.35 -2.68
CA TRP A 324 19.63 11.16 -1.46
C TRP A 324 20.93 11.97 -1.40
N LYS A 325 22.06 11.43 -1.91
CA LYS A 325 23.34 12.15 -1.96
C LYS A 325 23.26 13.38 -2.88
N TYR A 326 22.52 13.27 -3.98
CA TYR A 326 22.30 14.40 -4.88
C TYR A 326 21.47 15.49 -4.23
N LEU A 327 20.37 15.10 -3.58
CA LEU A 327 19.47 16.04 -2.92
C LEU A 327 20.13 16.73 -1.73
N GLU A 328 20.99 16.04 -0.98
CA GLU A 328 21.78 16.65 0.10
C GLU A 328 22.76 17.69 -0.43
N LYS A 329 23.50 17.35 -1.48
CA LYS A 329 24.43 18.30 -2.12
C LYS A 329 23.70 19.56 -2.57
N GLU A 330 22.58 19.43 -3.27
CA GLU A 330 21.82 20.60 -3.72
C GLU A 330 21.24 21.43 -2.58
N LYS A 331 20.77 20.78 -1.50
CA LYS A 331 20.30 21.50 -0.31
C LYS A 331 21.44 22.30 0.34
N ARG A 332 22.65 21.74 0.36
CA ARG A 332 23.84 22.43 0.85
C ARG A 332 24.20 23.60 -0.06
N ASP A 333 24.31 23.39 -1.37
CA ASP A 333 24.66 24.42 -2.34
C ASP A 333 23.67 25.60 -2.31
N LYS A 334 22.36 25.32 -2.17
CA LYS A 334 21.33 26.36 -2.01
C LYS A 334 21.49 27.17 -0.73
N ARG A 335 21.79 26.51 0.40
CA ARG A 335 22.02 27.20 1.68
C ARG A 335 23.25 28.10 1.62
N GLU A 336 24.34 27.61 1.03
CA GLU A 336 25.56 28.39 0.83
C GLU A 336 25.29 29.61 -0.05
N TYR A 337 24.53 29.46 -1.14
CA TYR A 337 24.12 30.57 -1.99
C TYR A 337 23.24 31.60 -1.26
N GLU A 338 22.27 31.16 -0.45
CA GLU A 338 21.42 32.05 0.35
C GLU A 338 22.21 32.84 1.41
N ILE A 339 23.22 32.22 2.02
CA ILE A 339 24.15 32.90 2.95
C ILE A 339 24.93 33.98 2.20
N LEU A 340 25.56 33.63 1.07
CA LEU A 340 26.32 34.58 0.25
C LEU A 340 25.45 35.74 -0.28
N LYS A 341 24.16 35.49 -0.53
CA LYS A 341 23.21 36.53 -0.94
C LYS A 341 22.86 37.48 0.20
N LYS A 342 22.70 36.97 1.42
CA LYS A 342 22.45 37.78 2.63
C LYS A 342 23.67 38.58 3.08
N GLU A 343 24.88 38.08 2.83
CA GLU A 343 26.12 38.82 3.11
C GLU A 343 26.38 39.98 2.12
N LYS A 344 25.70 39.97 0.98
CA LYS A 344 25.79 41.01 -0.07
C LYS A 344 24.62 42.00 -0.08
N SER A 345 23.64 41.82 0.80
CA SER A 345 22.47 42.69 1.02
C SER A 345 22.59 43.39 2.37
#